data_AF-A0A9X2M1T1-F1
#
_entry.id   AF-A0A9X2M1T1-F1
#
_cell.length_a   1.000
_cell.length_b   1.000
_cell.length_c   1.000
_cell.angle_alpha   90.00
_cell.angle_beta   90.00
_cell.angle_gamma   90.00
#
_symmetry.space_group_name_H-M   'P 1'
#
loop_
_entity.id
_entity.type
_entity.pdbx_description
1 polymer ?
#
loop_
_entity_poly.entity_id
_entity_poly.type
_entity_poly.pdbx_seq_one_letter_code
_entity_poly.pdbx_strand_id
1 'polypeptide(L)'
;MSDRKFWIRINPQGCVEGSALGEYIGPLVEDAHKQFTPRVRDRRREAAEGYRHELVGHDEWKQRAEPCLLGSCQHRKQAAS
;
A
#
# COMPACT_ATOMS: atom_id res chain seq x y z
N MET A 1 -6.42 -1.76 21.95
CA MET A 1 -6.36 -1.41 20.51
C MET A 1 -4.92 -1.07 20.21
N SER A 2 -4.32 -1.66 19.16
CA SER A 2 -2.94 -1.32 18.80
C SER A 2 -2.91 0.01 18.05
N ASP A 3 -2.22 1.01 18.60
CA ASP A 3 -1.96 2.32 17.98
C ASP A 3 -1.02 2.28 16.75
N ARG A 4 -0.76 1.07 16.23
CA ARG A 4 0.15 0.89 15.10
C ARG A 4 -0.52 1.41 13.83
N LYS A 5 0.22 2.27 13.13
CA LYS A 5 -0.13 2.75 11.80
C LYS A 5 0.70 2.04 10.75
N PHE A 6 0.10 1.78 9.61
CA PHE A 6 0.73 1.08 8.51
C PHE A 6 0.59 1.89 7.24
N TRP A 7 1.69 2.10 6.55
CA TRP A 7 1.65 2.51 5.16
C TRP A 7 1.28 1.32 4.30
N ILE A 8 0.36 1.53 3.36
CA ILE A 8 -0.03 0.55 2.36
C ILE A 8 0.19 1.13 0.96
N ARG A 9 0.78 0.34 0.05
CA ARG A 9 0.92 0.65 -1.38
C ARG A 9 -0.18 -0.06 -2.15
N ILE A 10 -1.06 0.72 -2.75
CA ILE A 10 -2.26 0.25 -3.45
C ILE A 10 -2.04 0.44 -4.95
N ASN A 11 -2.20 -0.63 -5.70
CA ASN A 11 -2.11 -0.59 -7.15
C ASN A 11 -3.42 -0.04 -7.79
N PRO A 12 -3.42 0.24 -9.11
CA PRO A 12 -4.58 0.82 -9.78
C PRO A 12 -5.84 -0.07 -9.75
N GLN A 13 -5.67 -1.38 -9.54
CA GLN A 13 -6.77 -2.35 -9.40
C GLN A 13 -7.33 -2.41 -7.97
N GLY A 14 -6.75 -1.66 -7.02
CA GLY A 14 -7.17 -1.66 -5.62
C GLY A 14 -6.50 -2.73 -4.74
N CYS A 15 -5.60 -3.55 -5.29
CA CYS A 15 -4.82 -4.50 -4.47
C CYS A 15 -3.77 -3.75 -3.66
N VAL A 16 -3.60 -4.13 -2.40
CA VAL A 16 -2.41 -3.78 -1.62
C VAL A 16 -1.26 -4.71 -2.01
N GLU A 17 -0.18 -4.15 -2.53
CA GLU A 17 1.02 -4.88 -2.96
C GLU A 17 2.22 -4.71 -2.01
N GLY A 18 2.12 -3.78 -1.05
CA GLY A 18 3.16 -3.56 -0.07
C GLY A 18 2.59 -2.96 1.21
N SER A 19 3.21 -3.28 2.34
CA SER A 19 2.93 -2.58 3.60
C SER A 19 4.19 -2.40 4.44
N ALA A 20 4.20 -1.36 5.26
CA ALA A 20 5.29 -1.06 6.17
C ALA A 20 4.77 -0.35 7.42
N LEU A 21 5.46 -0.54 8.55
CA LEU A 21 5.12 0.14 9.80
C LEU A 21 5.43 1.64 9.69
N GLY A 22 4.43 2.47 10.01
CA GLY A 22 4.52 3.92 9.91
C GLY A 22 5.61 4.52 10.81
N GLU A 23 5.91 3.88 11.95
CA GLU A 23 6.95 4.31 12.88
C GLU A 23 8.37 4.35 12.27
N TYR A 24 8.64 3.53 11.25
CA TYR A 24 9.96 3.47 10.59
C TYR A 24 10.07 4.35 9.34
N ILE A 25 8.95 4.87 8.84
CA ILE A 25 8.91 5.68 7.62
C ILE A 25 8.73 7.15 7.94
N GLY A 26 7.84 7.46 8.89
CA GLY A 26 7.37 8.81 9.14
C GLY A 26 5.95 9.06 8.60
N PRO A 27 5.42 10.28 8.83
CA PRO A 27 4.01 10.58 8.59
C PRO A 27 3.70 11.03 7.15
N LEU A 28 4.70 11.19 6.28
CA LEU A 28 4.53 11.74 4.94
C LEU A 28 4.35 10.65 3.87
N VAL A 29 3.40 10.89 2.97
CA VAL A 29 3.14 10.02 1.81
C VAL A 29 4.39 9.86 0.92
N GLU A 30 5.18 10.92 0.78
CA GLU A 30 6.41 10.89 -0.02
C GLU A 30 7.47 9.95 0.55
N ASP A 31 7.57 9.84 1.88
CA ASP A 31 8.52 8.95 2.54
C ASP A 31 8.09 7.50 2.33
N ALA A 32 6.79 7.22 2.41
CA ALA A 32 6.24 5.91 2.07
C ALA A 32 6.50 5.55 0.61
N HIS A 33 6.25 6.47 -0.32
CA HIS A 33 6.49 6.24 -1.75
C HIS A 33 7.98 5.99 -2.05
N LYS A 34 8.90 6.71 -1.40
CA LYS A 34 10.35 6.44 -1.51
C LYS A 34 10.72 5.07 -0.93
N GLN A 35 10.11 4.68 0.19
CA GLN A 35 10.37 3.39 0.82
C GLN A 35 9.95 2.22 -0.06
N PHE A 36 8.74 2.26 -0.65
CA PHE A 36 8.27 1.19 -1.52
C PHE A 36 8.95 1.20 -2.89
N THR A 37 9.25 2.40 -3.40
CA THR A 37 9.77 2.58 -4.76
C THR A 37 10.98 3.52 -4.73
N PRO A 38 12.19 3.01 -4.42
CA PRO A 38 13.38 3.84 -4.20
C PRO A 38 13.86 4.62 -5.43
N ARG A 39 13.55 4.12 -6.63
CA ARG A 39 13.99 4.73 -7.90
C ARG A 39 13.01 5.82 -8.34
N VAL A 40 13.53 7.02 -8.61
CA VAL A 40 12.75 8.20 -9.08
C VAL A 40 11.91 7.88 -10.32
N ARG A 41 12.51 7.18 -11.29
CA ARG A 41 11.83 6.81 -12.55
C ARG A 41 10.59 5.96 -12.28
N ASP A 42 10.71 4.98 -11.41
CA ASP A 42 9.63 4.04 -11.14
C ASP A 42 8.51 4.73 -10.33
N ARG A 43 8.86 5.68 -9.44
CA ARG A 43 7.86 6.54 -8.77
C ARG A 43 7.05 7.41 -9.73
N ARG A 44 7.71 7.98 -10.74
CA ARG A 44 7.01 8.77 -11.78
C ARG A 44 6.06 7.89 -12.59
N ARG A 45 6.48 6.67 -12.90
CA ARG A 45 5.62 5.68 -13.57
C ARG A 45 4.42 5.34 -12.68
N GLU A 46 4.63 5.05 -11.40
CA GLU A 46 3.55 4.75 -10.45
C GLU A 46 2.53 5.87 -10.31
N ALA A 47 3.00 7.13 -10.26
CA ALA A 47 2.13 8.30 -10.24
C ALA A 47 1.29 8.41 -11.54
N ALA A 48 1.84 8.02 -12.68
CA ALA A 48 1.12 8.00 -13.95
C ALA A 48 0.15 6.81 -14.08
N GLU A 49 0.48 5.67 -13.48
CA GLU A 49 -0.33 4.44 -13.51
C GLU A 49 -1.49 4.49 -12.51
N GLY A 50 -1.45 5.38 -11.52
CA GLY A 50 -2.51 5.54 -10.53
C GLY A 50 -2.29 4.79 -9.22
N TYR A 51 -1.03 4.46 -8.88
CA TYR A 51 -0.69 3.92 -7.57
C TYR A 51 -0.95 4.93 -6.46
N ARG A 52 -1.40 4.43 -5.31
CA ARG A 52 -1.68 5.23 -4.12
C ARG A 52 -0.95 4.70 -2.90
N HIS A 53 -0.67 5.61 -1.98
CA HIS A 53 -0.02 5.31 -0.70
C HIS A 53 -0.88 5.91 0.41
N GLU A 54 -1.33 5.07 1.34
CA GLU A 54 -2.25 5.47 2.40
C GLU A 54 -1.72 5.02 3.77
N LEU A 55 -1.89 5.86 4.79
CA LEU A 55 -1.54 5.54 6.17
C LEU A 55 -2.81 5.11 6.90
N VAL A 56 -2.89 3.85 7.30
CA VAL A 56 -4.07 3.24 7.90
C VAL A 56 -3.79 2.76 9.32
N GLY A 57 -4.84 2.65 10.13
CA GLY A 57 -4.76 1.99 11.45
C GLY A 57 -4.63 0.48 11.33
N HIS A 58 -4.28 -0.19 12.42
CA HIS A 58 -4.09 -1.65 12.45
C HIS A 58 -5.34 -2.44 12.03
N ASP A 59 -6.53 -2.06 12.50
CA ASP A 59 -7.77 -2.78 12.18
C ASP A 59 -8.14 -2.62 10.69
N GLU A 60 -7.91 -1.43 10.13
CA GLU A 60 -8.08 -1.17 8.71
C GLU A 60 -7.03 -1.88 7.87
N TRP A 61 -5.78 -1.98 8.34
CA TRP A 61 -4.75 -2.79 7.70
C TRP A 61 -5.16 -4.26 7.61
N LYS A 62 -5.71 -4.84 8.67
CA LYS A 62 -6.23 -6.23 8.66
C LYS A 62 -7.36 -6.41 7.67
N GLN A 63 -8.22 -5.42 7.48
CA GLN A 63 -9.33 -5.52 6.55
C GLN A 63 -8.90 -5.33 5.09
N ARG A 64 -8.02 -4.36 4.81
CA ARG A 64 -7.68 -3.93 3.45
C ARG A 64 -6.41 -4.56 2.91
N ALA A 65 -5.36 -4.61 3.72
CA ALA A 65 -4.02 -5.02 3.30
C ALA A 65 -3.78 -6.52 3.48
N GLU A 66 -4.09 -7.07 4.65
CA GLU A 66 -3.82 -8.47 4.99
C GLU A 66 -4.37 -9.45 3.93
N PRO A 67 -5.61 -9.32 3.42
CA PRO A 67 -6.11 -10.24 2.40
C PRO A 67 -5.35 -10.14 1.07
N CYS A 68 -4.89 -8.95 0.70
CA CYS A 68 -4.13 -8.78 -0.54
C CYS A 68 -2.73 -9.38 -0.41
N LEU A 69 -2.05 -9.11 0.70
CA LEU A 69 -0.69 -9.60 0.98
C LEU A 69 -0.65 -11.12 1.17
N LEU A 70 -1.74 -11.72 1.69
CA LEU A 70 -1.89 -13.17 1.80
C LEU A 70 -2.46 -13.82 0.53
N GLY A 71 -2.74 -13.05 -0.52
CA GLY A 71 -3.24 -13.56 -1.80
C GLY A 71 -4.70 -14.04 -1.78
N SER A 72 -5.46 -13.73 -0.72
CA SER A 72 -6.87 -14.11 -0.55
C SER A 72 -7.87 -13.01 -0.99
N CYS A 73 -7.39 -11.86 -1.43
CA CYS A 73 -8.24 -10.75 -1.87
C CYS A 73 -9.09 -11.06 -3.11
N GLN A 74 -10.22 -10.37 -3.23
CA GLN A 74 -11.11 -10.48 -4.39
C GLN A 74 -10.67 -9.60 -5.57
N HIS A 75 -9.88 -8.56 -5.33
CA HIS A 75 -9.36 -7.66 -6.37
C HIS A 75 -8.60 -8.41 -7.48
N ARG A 76 -7.79 -9.41 -7.10
CA ARG A 76 -7.05 -10.23 -8.06
C ARG A 76 -7.96 -11.11 -8.93
N LYS A 77 -9.13 -11.50 -8.42
CA LYS A 77 -10.14 -12.27 -9.18
C LYS A 77 -10.87 -11.37 -10.19
N GLN A 78 -11.12 -10.11 -9.82
CA GLN A 78 -11.79 -9.14 -10.70
C GLN A 78 -10.88 -8.66 -11.84
N ALA A 79 -9.57 -8.59 -11.64
CA ALA A 79 -8.61 -8.22 -12.70
C ALA A 79 -8.41 -9.31 -13.78
N ALA A 80 -8.90 -10.53 -13.54
CA ALA A 80 -8.78 -11.67 -14.46
C ALA A 80 -10.11 -12.02 -15.15
N SER A 81 -11.13 -11.17 -15.04
CA SER A 81 -12.46 -11.34 -15.66
C SER A 81 -12.65 -10.41 -16.84
#